data_AF-A0AAV1RWS4-F1
#
_entry.id   AF-A0AAV1RWS4-F1
#
_cell.length_a   1.000
_cell.length_b   1.000
_cell.length_c   1.000
_cell.angle_alpha   90.00
_cell.angle_beta   90.00
_cell.angle_gamma   90.00
#
_symmetry.space_group_name_H-M   'P 1'
#
loop_
_entity.id
_entity.type
_entity.pdbx_description
1 polymer ?
#
loop_
_entity_poly.entity_id
_entity_poly.type
_entity_poly.pdbx_seq_one_letter_code
_entity_poly.pdbx_strand_id
1 'polypeptide(L)' 'MAGEITKDLVSFSLTLDGQVAIVTSASRGNGQAISIHLHSLGARVLNASAPTSHPQAIAIKANVFDPNQAKQLFDRAS' A
#
# COMPACT_ATOMS: atom_id res chain seq x y z
N MET A 1 -3.16 17.28 38.22
CA MET A 1 -4.43 17.15 37.47
C MET A 1 -4.19 17.65 36.05
N ALA A 2 -3.74 16.75 35.15
CA ALA A 2 -3.60 16.89 33.68
C ALA A 2 -2.83 15.63 33.23
N GLY A 3 -3.49 14.48 33.10
CA GLY A 3 -4.16 14.05 31.87
C GLY A 3 -3.14 13.25 31.04
N GLU A 4 -3.01 11.94 31.19
CA GLU A 4 -3.96 10.91 30.70
C GLU A 4 -4.38 11.12 29.23
N ILE A 5 -3.43 11.36 28.32
CA ILE A 5 -3.72 11.33 26.86
C ILE A 5 -2.72 10.50 26.05
N THR A 6 -1.45 10.40 26.42
CA THR A 6 -0.46 9.86 25.45
C THR A 6 -0.22 8.35 25.54
N LYS A 7 -0.87 7.63 26.47
CA LYS A 7 -0.69 6.16 26.59
C LYS A 7 -1.46 5.36 25.52
N ASP A 8 -2.47 5.96 24.87
CA ASP A 8 -3.26 5.32 23.81
C ASP A 8 -2.67 5.47 22.40
N LEU A 9 -1.69 6.36 22.19
CA LEU A 9 -1.18 6.67 20.85
C LEU A 9 0.10 5.89 20.48
N VAL A 10 0.67 5.12 21.40
CA VAL A 10 1.99 4.46 21.22
C VAL A 10 1.87 2.93 21.11
N SER A 11 0.65 2.40 21.19
CA SER A 11 0.36 0.97 20.97
C SER A 11 -0.53 0.76 19.75
N PHE A 12 -0.32 1.55 18.69
CA PHE A 12 -0.35 0.96 17.36
C PHE A 12 0.87 0.03 17.26
N SER A 13 0.81 -1.13 17.94
CA SER A 13 1.45 -2.31 17.39
C SER A 13 0.74 -2.54 16.06
N LEU A 14 1.20 -1.84 15.02
CA LEU A 14 0.69 -1.91 13.66
C LEU A 14 1.04 -3.30 13.12
N THR A 15 0.33 -4.30 13.62
CA THR A 15 0.10 -5.51 12.88
C THR A 15 -0.65 -5.06 11.63
N LEU A 16 0.05 -4.98 10.51
CA LEU A 16 -0.51 -4.69 9.19
C LEU A 16 -1.22 -5.93 8.63
N ASP A 17 -1.61 -6.86 9.51
CA ASP A 17 -2.33 -8.07 9.18
C ASP A 17 -3.60 -7.71 8.41
N GLY A 18 -3.74 -8.31 7.22
CA GLY A 18 -4.85 -8.05 6.31
C GLY A 18 -4.75 -6.77 5.48
N GLN A 19 -3.76 -5.90 5.69
CA GLN A 19 -3.58 -4.68 4.88
C GLN A 19 -2.73 -4.93 3.64
N VAL A 20 -3.02 -4.21 2.55
CA VAL A 20 -2.30 -4.32 1.28
C VAL A 20 -1.44 -3.07 1.06
N ALA A 21 -0.15 -3.26 0.79
CA ALA A 21 0.79 -2.19 0.46
C ALA A 21 1.40 -2.40 -0.93
N ILE A 22 1.43 -1.36 -1.75
CA ILE A 22 2.07 -1.39 -3.07
C ILE A 22 3.40 -0.66 -2.96
N VAL A 23 4.49 -1.34 -3.33
CA VAL A 23 5.83 -0.76 -3.29
C VAL A 23 6.45 -0.86 -4.69
N THR A 24 6.68 0.30 -5.31
CA THR A 24 7.06 0.41 -6.73
C THR A 24 8.52 0.08 -7.00
N SER A 25 9.42 0.41 -6.07
CA SER A 25 10.86 0.11 -6.13
C SER A 25 11.28 -1.02 -5.19
N ALA A 26 10.38 -1.98 -4.92
CA ALA A 26 10.61 -3.06 -3.95
C ALA A 26 11.76 -4.02 -4.28
N SER A 27 12.31 -3.96 -5.50
CA SER A 27 13.43 -4.81 -5.90
C SER A 27 14.81 -4.27 -5.48
N ARG A 28 14.94 -2.98 -5.13
CA ARG A 28 16.25 -2.35 -4.84
C ARG A 28 16.16 -1.22 -3.83
N GLY A 29 17.28 -0.92 -3.18
CA GLY A 29 17.44 0.25 -2.31
C GLY A 29 16.41 0.30 -1.18
N ASN A 30 15.96 1.51 -0.83
CA ASN A 30 15.00 1.71 0.26
C ASN A 30 13.67 0.98 0.02
N GLY A 31 13.22 0.84 -1.24
CA GLY A 31 11.98 0.14 -1.55
C GLY A 31 12.02 -1.33 -1.13
N GLN A 32 13.17 -1.99 -1.27
CA GLN A 32 13.35 -3.38 -0.81
C GLN A 32 13.26 -3.50 0.71
N ALA A 33 13.96 -2.63 1.44
CA ALA A 33 13.93 -2.63 2.90
C ALA A 33 12.51 -2.37 3.44
N ILE A 34 11.78 -1.42 2.82
CA ILE A 34 10.39 -1.11 3.16
C ILE A 34 9.47 -2.29 2.87
N SER A 35 9.61 -2.93 1.70
CA SER A 35 8.81 -4.11 1.34
C SER A 35 8.99 -5.25 2.34
N ILE A 36 10.23 -5.52 2.76
CA ILE A 36 10.55 -6.56 3.74
C ILE A 36 9.96 -6.21 5.11
N HIS A 37 10.12 -4.95 5.54
CA HIS A 37 9.60 -4.49 6.82
C HIS A 37 8.08 -4.59 6.90
N LEU A 38 7.36 -4.12 5.87
CA LEU A 38 5.90 -4.20 5.80
C LEU A 38 5.42 -5.66 5.82
N HIS A 39 6.09 -6.55 5.09
CA HIS A 39 5.79 -7.98 5.14
C HIS A 39 6.01 -8.58 6.53
N SER A 40 7.07 -8.19 7.24
CA SER A 40 7.34 -8.65 8.62
C SER A 40 6.27 -8.19 9.62
N LEU A 41 5.56 -7.11 9.31
CA LEU A 41 4.43 -6.61 10.10
C LEU A 41 3.08 -7.25 9.71
N GLY A 42 3.06 -8.17 8.74
CA GLY A 42 1.84 -8.87 8.30
C GLY A 42 1.14 -8.28 7.08
N ALA A 43 1.73 -7.25 6.44
CA ALA A 43 1.15 -6.67 5.23
C ALA A 43 1.30 -7.61 4.03
N ARG A 44 0.26 -7.63 3.18
CA ARG A 44 0.34 -8.22 1.84
C ARG A 44 0.99 -7.20 0.91
N VAL A 45 2.26 -7.41 0.60
CA VAL A 45 3.03 -6.47 -0.22
C VAL A 45 3.01 -6.87 -1.69
N LEU A 46 2.52 -5.98 -2.54
CA LEU A 46 2.59 -6.11 -3.99
C LEU A 46 3.83 -5.38 -4.50
N ASN A 47 4.80 -6.18 -4.96
CA ASN A 47 5.99 -5.66 -5.64
C ASN A 47 5.64 -5.35 -7.10
N ALA A 48 5.61 -4.07 -7.47
CA ALA A 48 5.32 -3.66 -8.85
C ALA A 48 6.42 -4.04 -9.86
N SER A 49 7.56 -4.60 -9.40
CA SER A 49 8.68 -5.04 -10.21
C SER A 49 8.74 -6.57 -10.45
N ALA A 50 7.84 -7.36 -9.84
CA ALA A 50 7.87 -8.82 -9.97
C ALA A 50 6.86 -9.31 -11.04
N PRO A 51 7.31 -9.99 -12.11
CA PRO A 51 6.39 -10.62 -13.05
C PRO A 51 5.82 -11.88 -12.38
N THR A 52 4.60 -11.81 -11.85
CA THR A 52 3.88 -12.99 -11.37
C THR A 52 3.12 -13.64 -12.54
N SER A 53 2.79 -14.93 -12.43
CA SER A 53 2.23 -15.67 -13.57
C SER A 53 0.83 -15.21 -13.96
N HIS A 54 0.01 -14.64 -13.06
CA HIS A 54 -1.30 -14.05 -13.43
C HIS A 54 -1.73 -12.88 -12.52
N PRO A 55 -1.01 -11.75 -12.50
CA PRO A 55 -1.57 -10.50 -12.01
C PRO A 55 -2.57 -10.01 -13.07
N GLN A 56 -3.86 -10.00 -12.75
CA GLN A 56 -4.83 -9.32 -13.60
C GLN A 56 -4.64 -7.81 -13.42
N ALA A 57 -3.82 -7.25 -14.29
CA ALA A 57 -3.66 -5.81 -14.44
C ALA A 57 -4.69 -5.31 -15.45
N ILE A 58 -5.55 -4.38 -15.03
CA ILE A 58 -6.50 -3.74 -15.92
C ILE A 58 -5.86 -2.42 -16.38
N ALA A 59 -5.51 -2.33 -17.66
CA ALA A 59 -5.02 -1.10 -18.25
C ALA A 59 -6.20 -0.19 -18.61
N ILE A 60 -6.27 0.98 -17.96
CA ILE A 60 -7.30 1.98 -18.23
C ILE A 60 -6.61 3.26 -18.71
N LYS A 61 -7.00 3.75 -19.89
CA LYS A 61 -6.58 5.07 -20.37
C LYS A 61 -7.44 6.14 -19.69
N ALA A 62 -6.83 6.98 -18.88
CA ALA A 62 -7.49 8.11 -18.23
C ALA A 62 -6.58 9.33 -18.20
N ASN A 63 -7.16 10.52 -18.32
CA ASN A 63 -6.46 11.76 -18.03
C ASN A 63 -6.56 12.07 -16.53
N VAL A 64 -5.45 11.99 -15.79
CA VAL A 64 -5.42 12.24 -14.34
C VAL A 64 -5.62 13.69 -13.94
N PHE A 65 -5.54 14.62 -14.90
CA PHE A 65 -5.86 16.03 -14.68
C PHE A 65 -7.37 16.30 -14.71
N ASP A 66 -8.17 15.33 -15.17
CA ASP A 66 -9.63 15.39 -15.10
C ASP A 66 -10.12 14.59 -13.86
N PRO A 67 -10.70 15.25 -12.86
CA PRO A 67 -11.07 14.60 -11.60
C PRO A 67 -12.15 13.53 -11.77
N ASN A 68 -13.01 13.64 -12.80
CA ASN A 68 -14.03 12.64 -13.06
C ASN A 68 -13.40 11.37 -13.67
N GLN A 69 -12.44 11.52 -14.58
CA GLN A 69 -11.70 10.39 -15.14
C GLN A 69 -10.77 9.73 -14.12
N ALA A 70 -10.20 10.51 -13.19
CA ALA A 70 -9.40 9.97 -12.09
C ALA A 70 -10.25 9.10 -11.16
N LYS A 71 -11.49 9.51 -10.83
CA LYS A 71 -12.39 8.72 -9.99
C LYS A 71 -12.74 7.36 -10.64
N GLN A 72 -12.92 7.33 -11.96
CA GLN A 72 -13.22 6.10 -12.70
C GLN A 72 -12.11 5.04 -12.63
N LEU A 73 -10.85 5.44 -12.37
CA LEU A 73 -9.75 4.50 -12.16
C LEU A 73 -9.95 3.65 -10.90
N PHE A 74 -10.53 4.23 -9.86
CA PHE A 74 -10.78 3.56 -8.58
C PHE A 74 -12.08 2.77 -8.62
N ASP A 75 -13.14 3.33 -9.20
CA ASP A 75 -14.45 2.68 -9.30
C ASP A 75 -14.38 1.36 -10.11
N ARG A 76 -13.45 1.24 -11.08
CA ARG A 76 -13.26 0.03 -11.91
C ARG A 76 -12.30 -1.01 -11.35
N ALA A 77 -11.55 -0.66 -10.31
CA ALA A 77 -10.69 -1.60 -9.60
C ALA A 77 -11.41 -2.26 -8.40
N SER A 78 -12.69 -1.90 -8.20
CA SER A 78 -13.58 -2.40 -7.13
C SER A 78 -14.38 -3.62 -7.58
#